data_AF-A0A846Z5S3-F1
#
_entry.id   AF-A0A846Z5S3-F1
#
_cell.length_a   1.000
_cell.length_b   1.000
_cell.length_c   1.000
_cell.angle_alpha   90.00
_cell.angle_beta   90.00
_cell.angle_gamma   90.00
#
_symmetry.space_group_name_H-M   'P 1'
#
loop_
_entity.id
_entity.type
_entity.pdbx_description
1 polymer ?
#
loop_
_entity_poly.entity_id
_entity_poly.type
_entity_poly.pdbx_seq_one_letter_code
_entity_poly.pdbx_strand_id
1 'polypeptide(L)'
;MPNIGTPELLIILLVVVLIFGSAKLPQLARSLGKSARILKAETKGLREDDDDAPADRPAQAAPAAQSEDPREKAARLREEAARLDREAAAGEAGQRPRGAIGSGEPIQGVPVSDPGKLRQG
;
A
#
# COMPACT_ATOMS: atom_id res chain seq x y z
N MET A 1 25.55 -8.15 -48.46
CA MET A 1 25.53 -7.43 -47.17
C MET A 1 25.06 -8.42 -46.10
N PRO A 2 25.68 -8.46 -44.90
CA PRO A 2 25.23 -9.32 -43.82
C PRO A 2 23.78 -8.98 -43.49
N ASN A 3 22.87 -9.92 -43.71
CA ASN A 3 21.46 -9.73 -43.36
C ASN A 3 21.32 -10.08 -41.89
N ILE A 4 21.16 -9.05 -41.06
CA ILE A 4 20.75 -9.26 -39.68
C ILE A 4 19.33 -9.80 -39.72
N GLY A 5 19.21 -11.11 -39.56
CA GLY A 5 17.95 -11.81 -39.54
C GLY A 5 17.40 -11.91 -38.12
N THR A 6 16.21 -12.48 -38.03
CA THR A 6 15.61 -12.90 -36.76
C THR A 6 16.55 -13.76 -35.90
N PRO A 7 17.39 -14.66 -36.45
CA PRO A 7 18.33 -15.46 -35.65
C PRO A 7 19.38 -14.60 -34.91
N GLU A 8 19.98 -13.61 -35.57
CA GLU A 8 20.96 -12.72 -34.97
C GLU A 8 20.35 -11.88 -33.84
N LEU A 9 19.11 -11.40 -34.02
CA LEU A 9 18.39 -10.65 -32.98
C LEU A 9 18.12 -11.52 -31.74
N LEU A 10 17.77 -12.80 -31.93
CA LEU A 10 17.58 -13.76 -30.84
C LEU A 10 18.87 -13.98 -30.04
N ILE A 11 20.01 -14.08 -30.72
CA ILE A 11 21.31 -14.25 -30.07
C ILE A 11 21.66 -13.01 -29.24
N ILE A 12 21.44 -11.80 -29.78
CA ILE A 12 21.67 -10.55 -29.04
C ILE A 12 20.73 -10.47 -27.83
N LEU A 13 19.45 -10.78 -28.00
CA LEU A 13 18.49 -10.81 -26.90
C LEU A 13 18.92 -11.78 -25.80
N LEU A 14 19.42 -12.96 -26.17
CA LEU A 14 19.93 -13.95 -25.23
C LEU A 14 21.10 -13.39 -24.41
N VAL A 15 22.06 -12.72 -25.06
CA VAL A 15 23.20 -12.07 -24.37
C VAL A 15 22.71 -10.99 -23.40
N VAL A 16 21.74 -10.16 -23.81
CA VAL A 16 21.14 -9.14 -22.95
C VAL A 16 20.44 -9.78 -21.74
N VAL A 17 19.69 -10.86 -21.93
CA VAL A 17 19.05 -11.60 -20.83
C VAL A 17 20.09 -12.19 -19.88
N LEU A 18 21.24 -12.65 -20.37
CA LEU A 18 22.31 -13.17 -19.50
C LEU A 18 22.96 -12.08 -18.65
N ILE A 19 23.14 -10.87 -19.20
CA ILE A 19 23.75 -9.74 -18.48
C ILE A 19 22.77 -9.13 -17.47
N PHE A 20 21.53 -8.88 -17.89
CA PHE A 20 20.54 -8.17 -17.06
C PHE A 20 19.66 -9.12 -16.24
N GLY A 21 19.50 -10.36 -16.66
CA GLY A 21 18.62 -11.36 -16.04
C GLY A 21 17.16 -11.31 -16.54
N SER A 22 16.46 -12.44 -16.40
CA SER A 22 15.05 -12.61 -16.83
C SER A 22 14.05 -11.74 -16.06
N ALA A 23 14.38 -11.31 -14.84
CA ALA A 23 13.52 -10.46 -14.02
C ALA A 23 13.66 -8.96 -14.34
N LYS A 24 14.86 -8.49 -14.72
CA LYS A 24 15.13 -7.06 -14.95
C LYS A 24 14.61 -6.56 -16.29
N LEU A 25 14.71 -7.37 -17.35
CA LEU A 25 14.19 -7.00 -18.67
C LEU A 25 12.69 -6.68 -18.69
N PRO A 26 11.78 -7.53 -18.17
CA PRO A 26 10.36 -7.21 -18.14
C PRO A 26 10.06 -6.04 -17.21
N GLN A 27 10.84 -5.85 -16.14
CA GLN A 27 10.70 -4.70 -15.24
C GLN A 27 11.02 -3.39 -15.96
N LEU A 28 12.15 -3.33 -16.69
CA LEU A 28 12.57 -2.18 -17.48
C LEU A 28 11.62 -1.92 -18.65
N ALA A 29 11.17 -2.97 -19.35
CA ALA A 29 10.21 -2.85 -20.43
C ALA A 29 8.86 -2.29 -19.94
N ARG A 30 8.38 -2.72 -18.77
CA ARG A 30 7.14 -2.18 -18.18
C ARG A 30 7.26 -0.72 -17.77
N SER A 31 8.37 -0.31 -17.15
CA SER A 31 8.58 1.09 -16.77
C SER A 31 8.73 2.00 -18.00
N LEU A 32 9.52 1.57 -19.00
CA LEU A 32 9.68 2.29 -20.26
C LEU A 32 8.36 2.35 -21.05
N GLY A 33 7.60 1.26 -21.10
CA GLY A 33 6.30 1.21 -21.75
C GLY A 33 5.26 2.12 -21.11
N LYS A 34 5.27 2.26 -19.77
CA LYS A 34 4.39 3.20 -19.06
C LYS A 34 4.72 4.65 -19.45
N SER A 35 5.99 5.04 -19.44
CA SER A 35 6.42 6.38 -19.86
C SER A 35 6.11 6.62 -21.34
N ALA A 36 6.46 5.68 -22.22
CA ALA A 36 6.20 5.78 -23.65
C ALA A 36 4.70 5.89 -23.97
N ARG A 37 3.83 5.21 -23.21
CA ARG A 37 2.37 5.29 -23.39
C ARG A 37 1.83 6.67 -23.01
N ILE A 38 2.30 7.26 -21.92
CA ILE A 38 1.89 8.60 -21.49
C ILE A 38 2.33 9.62 -22.54
N LEU A 39 3.61 9.57 -22.93
CA LEU A 39 4.16 10.44 -23.97
C LEU A 39 3.43 10.27 -25.31
N LYS A 40 3.07 9.03 -25.68
CA LYS A 40 2.31 8.78 -26.91
C LYS A 40 0.88 9.29 -26.81
N ALA A 41 0.22 9.19 -25.66
CA ALA A 41 -1.12 9.74 -25.47
C ALA A 41 -1.11 11.27 -25.57
N GLU A 42 -0.14 11.93 -24.94
CA GLU A 42 0.04 13.38 -25.04
C GLU A 42 0.38 13.79 -26.47
N THR A 43 1.38 13.17 -27.10
CA THR A 43 1.79 13.45 -28.49
C THR A 43 0.67 13.18 -29.51
N LYS A 44 -0.22 12.22 -29.21
CA LYS A 44 -1.35 11.87 -30.05
C LYS A 44 -2.43 12.97 -29.97
N GLY A 45 -2.70 13.53 -28.79
CA GLY A 45 -3.56 14.71 -28.64
C GLY A 45 -3.06 15.93 -29.45
N LEU A 46 -1.75 16.14 -29.54
CA LEU A 46 -1.16 17.20 -30.38
C LEU A 46 -1.23 16.92 -31.89
N ARG A 47 -1.42 15.65 -32.29
CA ARG A 47 -1.53 15.23 -33.70
C ARG A 47 -2.99 15.06 -34.15
N GLU A 48 -3.92 14.92 -33.21
CA GLU A 48 -5.35 14.68 -33.46
C GLU A 48 -6.19 15.97 -33.51
N ASP A 49 -5.59 17.15 -33.34
CA ASP A 49 -6.29 18.43 -33.61
C ASP A 49 -6.76 18.57 -35.09
N ASP A 50 -6.44 17.61 -35.97
CA ASP A 50 -6.93 17.53 -37.36
C ASP A 50 -7.98 16.42 -37.63
N ASP A 51 -8.22 15.44 -36.75
CA ASP A 51 -9.22 14.37 -37.01
C ASP A 51 -9.86 13.81 -35.72
N ASP A 52 -11.19 13.87 -35.68
CA ASP A 52 -12.14 13.54 -34.61
C ASP A 52 -12.07 12.07 -34.11
N ALA A 53 -11.84 11.82 -32.81
CA ALA A 53 -12.50 10.78 -31.99
C ALA A 53 -11.90 10.61 -30.55
N PRO A 54 -12.71 10.22 -29.54
CA PRO A 54 -12.28 10.15 -28.14
C PRO A 54 -11.56 8.84 -27.81
N ALA A 55 -10.26 8.91 -27.46
CA ALA A 55 -9.53 7.78 -26.89
C ALA A 55 -9.78 7.70 -25.37
N ASP A 56 -10.66 6.78 -25.03
CA ASP A 56 -11.12 6.42 -23.70
C ASP A 56 -9.99 6.15 -22.67
N ARG A 57 -10.36 6.35 -21.41
CA ARG A 57 -9.54 6.41 -20.20
C ARG A 57 -8.72 5.12 -19.91
N PRO A 58 -7.73 5.19 -19.00
CA PRO A 58 -6.53 4.36 -19.08
C PRO A 58 -6.82 2.90 -18.77
N ALA A 59 -6.53 2.01 -19.72
CA ALA A 59 -6.32 0.60 -19.42
C ALA A 59 -5.22 0.49 -18.35
N GLN A 60 -5.62 0.32 -17.10
CA GLN A 60 -4.81 -0.10 -15.99
C GLN A 60 -4.17 -1.43 -16.41
N ALA A 61 -2.96 -1.36 -16.98
CA ALA A 61 -2.17 -2.55 -17.23
C ALA A 61 -1.88 -3.15 -15.84
N ALA A 62 -2.41 -4.35 -15.66
CA ALA A 62 -2.48 -5.08 -14.42
C ALA A 62 -1.17 -5.07 -13.60
N PRO A 63 -1.23 -5.19 -12.27
CA PRO A 63 -0.07 -5.42 -11.43
C PRO A 63 0.51 -6.81 -11.75
N ALA A 64 1.36 -6.90 -12.77
CA ALA A 64 2.08 -8.12 -13.07
C ALA A 64 3.32 -8.21 -12.17
N ALA A 65 3.23 -9.07 -11.15
CA ALA A 65 4.27 -9.50 -10.20
C ALA A 65 4.46 -8.67 -8.91
N GLN A 66 3.43 -8.65 -8.07
CA GLN A 66 3.47 -9.42 -6.81
C GLN A 66 2.45 -10.55 -7.05
N SER A 67 2.78 -11.81 -7.31
CA SER A 67 3.28 -12.83 -6.36
C SER A 67 2.65 -12.71 -4.96
N GLU A 68 1.32 -12.63 -4.94
CA GLU A 68 0.32 -13.19 -4.00
C GLU A 68 -1.00 -12.57 -4.48
N ASP A 69 -2.06 -13.37 -4.67
CA ASP A 69 -3.36 -12.81 -5.03
C ASP A 69 -3.71 -11.72 -4.00
N PRO A 70 -4.05 -10.48 -4.39
CA PRO A 70 -4.48 -9.45 -3.45
C PRO A 70 -5.56 -9.95 -2.48
N ARG A 71 -6.37 -10.93 -2.90
CA ARG A 71 -7.35 -11.64 -2.08
C ARG A 71 -6.72 -12.56 -1.05
N GLU A 72 -5.63 -13.25 -1.40
CA GLU A 72 -4.87 -14.10 -0.49
C GLU A 72 -4.15 -13.28 0.59
N LYS A 73 -3.52 -12.16 0.19
CA LYS A 73 -2.93 -11.21 1.14
C LYS A 73 -3.97 -10.60 2.08
N ALA A 74 -5.14 -10.24 1.55
CA ALA A 74 -6.25 -9.74 2.38
C ALA A 74 -6.84 -10.81 3.31
N ALA A 75 -6.86 -12.08 2.88
CA ALA A 75 -7.32 -13.20 3.71
C ALA A 75 -6.34 -13.49 4.85
N ARG A 76 -5.03 -13.52 4.58
CA ARG A 76 -3.97 -13.68 5.60
C ARG A 76 -4.02 -12.58 6.65
N LEU A 77 -4.15 -11.33 6.24
CA LEU A 77 -4.26 -10.18 7.16
C LEU A 77 -5.53 -10.25 8.05
N ARG A 78 -6.66 -10.72 7.50
CA ARG A 78 -7.88 -10.93 8.29
C ARG A 78 -7.73 -12.07 9.29
N GLU A 79 -7.05 -13.14 8.91
CA GLU A 79 -6.80 -14.26 9.80
C GLU A 79 -5.83 -13.86 10.93
N GLU A 80 -4.81 -13.06 10.62
CA GLU A 80 -3.86 -12.51 11.59
C GLU A 80 -4.54 -11.54 12.57
N ALA A 81 -5.40 -10.64 12.07
CA ALA A 81 -6.19 -9.74 12.92
C ALA A 81 -7.13 -10.51 13.87
N ALA A 82 -7.80 -11.55 13.38
CA ALA A 82 -8.69 -12.37 14.21
C ALA A 82 -7.92 -13.20 15.28
N ARG A 83 -6.66 -13.56 15.00
CA ARG A 83 -5.78 -14.22 15.98
C ARG A 83 -5.37 -13.25 17.08
N LEU A 84 -4.98 -12.02 16.72
CA LEU A 84 -4.63 -10.97 17.68
C LEU A 84 -5.81 -10.63 18.60
N ASP A 85 -7.03 -10.53 18.07
CA ASP A 85 -8.23 -10.27 18.89
C ASP A 85 -8.53 -11.42 19.87
N ARG A 86 -8.32 -12.68 19.44
CA ARG A 86 -8.53 -13.85 20.29
C ARG A 86 -7.44 -13.99 21.36
N GLU A 87 -6.22 -13.58 21.05
CA GLU A 87 -5.11 -13.54 22.00
C GLU A 87 -5.29 -12.41 23.03
N ALA A 88 -5.79 -11.24 22.60
CA ALA A 88 -6.19 -10.15 23.50
C ALA A 88 -7.33 -10.57 24.44
N ALA A 89 -8.33 -11.31 23.93
CA ALA A 89 -9.42 -11.83 24.76
C ALA A 89 -8.97 -12.96 25.72
N ALA A 90 -7.97 -13.76 25.32
CA ALA A 90 -7.39 -14.80 26.18
C ALA A 90 -6.43 -14.23 27.23
N GLY A 91 -5.78 -13.09 26.94
CA GLY A 91 -4.89 -12.38 27.85
C GLY A 91 -5.59 -11.73 29.05
N GLU A 92 -6.91 -11.53 29.01
CA GLU A 92 -7.67 -10.99 30.15
C GLU A 92 -8.08 -12.04 31.20
N ALA A 93 -7.97 -13.34 30.91
CA ALA A 93 -8.33 -14.39 31.87
C ALA A 93 -7.21 -14.75 32.87
N GLY A 94 -6.04 -14.09 32.78
CA GLY A 94 -4.82 -14.52 33.48
C GLY A 94 -4.34 -13.70 34.67
N GLN A 95 -4.82 -12.47 34.94
CA GLN A 95 -4.22 -11.66 36.02
C GLN A 95 -5.18 -10.73 36.78
N ARG A 96 -6.14 -11.33 37.51
CA ARG A 96 -6.54 -10.88 38.85
C ARG A 96 -6.79 -12.16 39.68
N PRO A 97 -6.38 -12.29 40.97
CA PRO A 97 -6.64 -11.27 42.00
C PRO A 97 -5.67 -11.25 43.24
N ARG A 98 -5.98 -10.29 44.14
CA ARG A 98 -5.81 -10.26 45.63
C ARG A 98 -4.67 -9.44 46.26
N GLY A 99 -5.11 -8.35 46.90
CA GLY A 99 -4.47 -7.62 48.00
C GLY A 99 -4.74 -6.12 47.82
N ALA A 100 -5.48 -5.39 48.63
CA ALA A 100 -6.11 -5.65 49.91
C ALA A 100 -7.35 -4.74 50.01
N ILE A 101 -8.43 -5.28 50.55
CA ILE A 101 -9.52 -4.50 51.13
C ILE A 101 -9.01 -4.03 52.49
N GLY A 102 -8.48 -2.82 52.56
CA GLY A 102 -8.28 -2.08 53.79
C GLY A 102 -9.51 -1.20 54.03
N SER A 103 -10.29 -1.58 55.03
CA SER A 103 -11.04 -0.71 55.95
C SER A 103 -11.26 0.75 55.54
N GLY A 104 -12.53 1.13 55.44
CA GLY A 104 -12.95 2.37 54.81
C GLY A 104 -12.63 3.67 55.54
N GLU A 105 -12.72 4.73 54.75
CA GLU A 105 -12.96 6.09 55.21
C GLU A 105 -13.65 6.84 54.06
N PRO A 106 -14.84 7.44 54.26
CA PRO A 106 -15.39 8.35 53.27
C PRO A 106 -14.57 9.65 53.31
N ILE A 107 -13.82 9.95 52.25
CA ILE A 107 -13.21 11.26 52.06
C ILE A 107 -14.31 12.28 51.74
N GLN A 108 -14.90 12.78 52.82
CA GLN A 108 -15.81 13.90 52.92
C GLN A 108 -14.99 15.17 53.19
N GLY A 109 -15.24 16.24 52.42
CA GLY A 109 -14.60 17.55 52.55
C GLY A 109 -13.41 17.69 51.60
N VAL A 110 -13.32 18.69 50.73
CA VAL A 110 -13.49 20.14 50.97
C VAL A 110 -13.90 20.85 49.65
N PRO A 111 -14.74 21.91 49.70
CA PRO A 111 -15.41 22.55 48.55
C PRO A 111 -14.53 23.24 47.49
N VAL A 112 -15.01 23.19 46.25
CA VAL A 112 -14.65 24.09 45.14
C VAL A 112 -14.99 25.52 45.55
N SER A 113 -13.97 26.31 45.88
CA SER A 113 -14.10 27.76 46.08
C SER A 113 -13.70 28.50 44.80
N ASP A 114 -14.73 29.06 44.16
CA ASP A 114 -14.75 30.03 43.08
C ASP A 114 -14.18 31.38 43.56
N PRO A 115 -13.09 31.93 42.98
CA PRO A 115 -12.48 33.20 43.38
C PRO A 115 -13.22 34.43 42.81
N GLY A 116 -14.56 34.41 42.83
CA GLY A 116 -15.43 35.43 42.23
C GLY A 116 -15.90 36.58 43.13
N LYS A 117 -15.26 36.86 44.28
CA LYS A 117 -15.63 37.98 45.16
C LYS A 117 -14.46 38.87 45.55
N LEU A 118 -13.95 39.62 44.57
CA LEU A 118 -13.21 40.87 44.79
C LEU A 118 -14.07 42.05 44.31
N ARG A 119 -15.08 42.43 45.11
CA ARG A 119 -15.77 43.72 44.98
C ARG A 119 -16.55 44.04 46.25
N GLN A 120 -15.87 44.59 47.25
CA GLN A 120 -16.42 45.60 48.16
C GLN A 120 -15.33 46.04 49.16
N GLY A 121 -15.15 47.35 49.27
CA GLY A 121 -14.12 48.05 50.03
C GLY A 121 -13.74 49.31 49.28
#